data_AF-K1S0J0-F1
#
_entry.id   AF-K1S0J0-F1
#
_cell.length_a   1.000
_cell.length_b   1.000
_cell.length_c   1.000
_cell.angle_alpha   90.00
_cell.angle_beta   90.00
_cell.angle_gamma   90.00
#
_symmetry.space_group_name_H-M   'P 1'
#
loop_
_entity.id
_entity.type
_entity.pdbx_description
1 polymer ?
#
loop_
_entity_poly.entity_id
_entity_poly.type
_entity_poly.pdbx_seq_one_letter_code
_entity_poly.pdbx_strand_id
1 'polypeptide(L)'
;AHWRRKLDLSPVYLSNIENDRRPAPTRAYLERLEQELHLNKAETEQMLDLAAKSQNNRVSADLPDYIMDREIVRAALRTAREADATDQEWQDFIDRINRRMRSSGEDSDTKA
;
A
#
# COMPACT_ATOMS: atom_id res chain seq x y z
N ALA A 1 6.95 23.68 5.64
CA ALA A 1 7.82 22.52 5.89
C ALA A 1 8.88 22.40 4.79
N HIS A 2 10.11 22.04 5.13
CA HIS A 2 11.29 22.02 4.23
C HIS A 2 11.13 21.05 3.04
N TRP A 3 10.44 19.92 3.23
CA TRP A 3 10.17 18.92 2.19
C TRP A 3 9.43 19.48 0.96
N ARG A 4 8.60 20.51 1.13
CA ARG A 4 7.82 21.13 0.04
C ARG A 4 8.69 21.76 -1.06
N ARG A 5 9.91 22.20 -0.73
CA ARG A 5 10.84 22.81 -1.71
C ARG A 5 11.59 21.76 -2.53
N LYS A 6 11.71 20.54 -2.02
CA LYS A 6 12.47 19.48 -2.65
C LYS A 6 11.67 18.65 -3.65
N LEU A 7 10.33 18.70 -3.57
CA LEU A 7 9.46 17.93 -4.44
C LEU A 7 9.22 18.54 -5.82
N ASP A 8 9.76 19.73 -6.11
CA ASP A 8 9.53 20.45 -7.38
C ASP A 8 8.04 20.58 -7.76
N LEU A 9 7.16 20.59 -6.75
CA LEU A 9 5.72 20.77 -6.89
C LEU A 9 5.36 22.18 -6.45
N SER A 10 4.45 22.81 -7.20
CA SER A 10 3.92 24.12 -6.82
C SER A 10 3.32 24.05 -5.40
N PRO A 11 3.64 25.02 -4.50
CA PRO A 11 3.05 25.08 -3.16
C PRO A 11 1.51 25.06 -3.18
N VAL A 12 0.91 25.62 -4.23
CA VAL A 12 -0.54 25.61 -4.46
C VAL A 12 -1.04 24.20 -4.77
N TYR A 13 -0.28 23.43 -5.56
CA TYR A 13 -0.62 22.05 -5.88
C TYR A 13 -0.52 21.14 -4.65
N LEU A 14 0.53 21.29 -3.84
CA LEU A 14 0.68 20.57 -2.58
C LEU A 14 -0.45 20.89 -1.60
N SER A 15 -0.80 22.16 -1.44
CA SER A 15 -1.94 22.54 -0.60
C SER A 15 -3.25 21.95 -1.13
N ASN A 16 -3.45 21.89 -2.45
CA ASN A 16 -4.65 21.28 -3.00
C ASN A 16 -4.72 19.77 -2.78
N ILE A 17 -3.59 19.06 -2.81
CA ILE A 17 -3.54 17.63 -2.46
C ILE A 17 -3.83 17.42 -0.97
N GLU A 18 -3.18 18.20 -0.09
CA GLU A 18 -3.37 18.12 1.36
C GLU A 18 -4.83 18.42 1.80
N ASN A 19 -5.59 19.13 0.97
CA ASN A 19 -6.99 19.49 1.22
C ASN A 19 -7.99 18.69 0.36
N ASP A 20 -7.58 17.56 -0.23
CA ASP A 20 -8.40 16.69 -1.09
C ASP A 20 -9.04 17.40 -2.30
N ARG A 21 -8.51 18.57 -2.70
CA ARG A 21 -8.98 19.33 -3.86
C ARG A 21 -8.40 18.84 -5.18
N ARG A 22 -7.36 18.01 -5.13
CA ARG A 22 -6.75 17.36 -6.29
C ARG A 22 -6.33 15.93 -5.95
N PRO A 23 -6.37 15.02 -6.94
CA PRO A 23 -5.89 13.66 -6.75
C PRO A 23 -4.41 13.64 -6.40
N ALA A 24 -4.00 12.62 -5.67
CA ALA A 24 -2.60 12.37 -5.36
C ALA A 24 -1.73 12.34 -6.64
N PRO A 25 -0.46 12.76 -6.56
CA PRO A 25 0.44 12.82 -7.70
C PRO A 25 0.85 11.40 -8.17
N THR A 26 1.65 11.32 -9.24
CA THR A 26 2.09 10.02 -9.79
C THR A 26 2.95 9.23 -8.79
N ARG A 27 3.07 7.91 -9.01
CA ARG A 27 3.88 7.01 -8.17
C ARG A 27 5.30 7.53 -7.91
N ALA A 28 5.96 8.08 -8.93
CA ALA A 28 7.30 8.66 -8.79
C ALA A 28 7.38 9.82 -7.78
N TYR A 29 6.30 10.56 -7.57
CA TYR A 29 6.24 11.59 -6.53
C TYR A 29 5.97 11.01 -5.14
N LEU A 30 5.18 9.93 -5.05
CA LEU A 30 4.95 9.22 -3.79
C LEU A 30 6.25 8.59 -3.28
N GLU A 31 7.05 8.00 -4.17
CA GLU A 31 8.38 7.46 -3.83
C GLU A 31 9.35 8.54 -3.33
N ARG A 32 9.29 9.76 -3.92
CA ARG A 32 10.07 10.91 -3.41
C ARG A 32 9.56 11.41 -2.06
N LEU A 33 8.25 11.40 -1.83
CA LEU A 33 7.64 11.76 -0.55
C LEU A 33 8.04 10.81 0.56
N GLU A 34 8.02 9.49 0.29
CA GLU A 34 8.52 8.46 1.19
C GLU A 34 9.97 8.76 1.61
N GLN A 35 10.85 9.02 0.66
CA GLN A 35 12.26 9.33 0.91
C GLN A 35 12.46 10.62 1.72
N GLU A 36 11.71 11.68 1.39
CA GLU A 36 11.86 13.00 2.02
C GLU A 36 11.24 13.10 3.41
N LEU A 37 10.19 12.32 3.67
CA LEU A 37 9.52 12.27 4.97
C LEU A 37 10.06 11.14 5.85
N HIS A 38 10.99 10.32 5.33
CA HIS A 38 11.55 9.16 6.01
C HIS A 38 10.45 8.24 6.57
N LEU A 39 9.44 7.98 5.75
CA LEU A 39 8.30 7.17 6.16
C LEU A 39 8.76 5.75 6.47
N ASN A 40 8.25 5.19 7.55
CA ASN A 40 8.37 3.76 7.80
C ASN A 40 7.42 2.98 6.89
N LYS A 41 7.51 1.64 6.92
CA LYS A 41 6.69 0.77 6.07
C LYS A 41 5.18 1.02 6.21
N ALA A 42 4.68 1.11 7.45
CA ALA A 42 3.26 1.31 7.71
C ALA A 42 2.78 2.70 7.25
N GLU A 43 3.61 3.73 7.47
CA GLU A 43 3.33 5.09 6.99
C GLU A 43 3.33 5.18 5.46
N THR A 44 4.20 4.42 4.80
CA THR A 44 4.26 4.32 3.34
C THR A 44 3.02 3.64 2.78
N GLU A 45 2.63 2.49 3.34
CA GLU A 45 1.40 1.78 2.98
C GLU A 45 0.17 2.68 3.16
N GLN A 46 0.08 3.37 4.30
CA GLN A 46 -0.99 4.34 4.57
C GLN A 46 -1.03 5.48 3.54
N MET A 47 0.13 6.05 3.17
CA MET A 47 0.20 7.09 2.15
C MET A 47 -0.28 6.58 0.78
N LEU A 48 0.12 5.36 0.39
CA LEU A 48 -0.28 4.75 -0.88
C LEU A 48 -1.79 4.48 -0.92
N ASP A 49 -2.38 3.99 0.17
CA ASP A 49 -3.81 3.77 0.29
C ASP A 49 -4.61 5.07 0.17
N LEU A 50 -4.16 6.14 0.83
CA LEU A 50 -4.77 7.47 0.74
C LEU A 50 -4.68 8.03 -0.69
N ALA A 51 -3.53 7.85 -1.34
CA ALA A 51 -3.35 8.27 -2.73
C ALA A 51 -4.28 7.52 -3.69
N ALA A 52 -4.47 6.22 -3.48
CA ALA A 52 -5.32 5.38 -4.31
C ALA A 52 -6.81 5.73 -4.18
N LYS A 53 -7.27 5.98 -2.95
CA LYS A 53 -8.63 6.49 -2.67
C LYS A 53 -8.89 7.82 -3.37
N SER A 54 -7.94 8.75 -3.29
CA SER A 54 -7.99 10.07 -3.93
C SER A 54 -8.05 10.01 -5.47
N GLN A 55 -7.47 8.96 -6.08
CA GLN A 55 -7.46 8.74 -7.54
C GLN A 55 -8.65 7.91 -8.06
N ASN A 56 -9.86 8.18 -7.58
CA ASN A 56 -11.08 7.44 -7.95
C ASN A 56 -11.07 5.98 -7.47
N ASN A 57 -10.70 5.78 -6.20
CA ASN A 57 -10.73 4.49 -5.51
C ASN A 57 -9.99 3.37 -6.25
N ARG A 58 -8.80 3.69 -6.76
CA ARG A 58 -7.89 2.71 -7.38
C ARG A 58 -7.24 1.82 -6.32
N VAL A 59 -6.63 0.74 -6.77
CA VAL A 59 -5.74 -0.08 -5.95
C VAL A 59 -4.43 0.69 -5.69
N SER A 60 -3.87 0.58 -4.48
CA SER A 60 -2.60 1.19 -4.04
C SER A 60 -1.46 0.90 -5.00
N ALA A 61 -0.58 1.87 -5.25
CA ALA A 61 0.32 1.86 -6.42
C ALA A 61 1.37 0.72 -6.47
N ASP A 62 1.53 0.01 -5.36
CA ASP A 62 2.44 -1.11 -5.13
C ASP A 62 1.81 -2.49 -5.40
N LEU A 63 0.48 -2.60 -5.36
CA LEU A 63 -0.23 -3.88 -5.47
C LEU A 63 -0.61 -4.32 -6.91
N PRO A 64 -0.87 -3.44 -7.91
CA PRO A 64 -1.34 -3.82 -9.24
C PRO A 64 -0.45 -4.87 -9.91
N ASP A 65 0.87 -4.66 -9.90
CA ASP A 65 1.81 -5.58 -10.55
C ASP A 65 1.75 -6.96 -9.88
N TYR A 66 1.75 -7.01 -8.55
CA TYR A 66 1.65 -8.26 -7.80
C TYR A 66 0.33 -9.03 -8.06
N ILE A 67 -0.79 -8.31 -8.15
CA ILE A 67 -2.10 -8.89 -8.48
C ILE A 67 -2.13 -9.37 -9.94
N MET A 68 -1.56 -8.61 -10.87
CA MET A 68 -1.55 -8.91 -12.30
C MET A 68 -0.56 -10.03 -12.68
N ASP A 69 0.51 -10.23 -11.92
CA ASP A 69 1.48 -11.29 -12.20
C ASP A 69 1.03 -12.65 -11.68
N ARG A 70 0.12 -12.69 -10.69
CA ARG A 70 -0.28 -13.94 -10.01
C ARG A 70 -1.73 -14.29 -10.30
N GLU A 71 -1.93 -15.27 -11.19
CA GLU A 71 -3.28 -15.77 -11.52
C GLU A 71 -4.05 -16.23 -10.29
N ILE A 72 -3.39 -16.95 -9.37
CA ILE A 72 -4.01 -17.43 -8.13
C ILE A 72 -4.55 -16.30 -7.25
N VAL A 73 -3.87 -15.14 -7.23
CA VAL A 73 -4.33 -13.97 -6.45
C VAL A 73 -5.58 -13.38 -7.09
N ARG A 74 -5.63 -13.26 -8.42
CA ARG A 74 -6.84 -12.81 -9.12
C ARG A 74 -8.01 -13.78 -8.97
N ALA A 75 -7.74 -15.09 -9.05
CA ALA A 75 -8.74 -16.11 -8.82
C ALA A 75 -9.29 -16.01 -7.39
N ALA A 76 -8.42 -15.91 -6.38
CA ALA A 76 -8.83 -15.74 -4.99
C ALA A 76 -9.68 -14.47 -4.77
N LEU A 77 -9.29 -13.32 -5.34
CA LEU A 77 -10.07 -12.08 -5.25
C LEU A 77 -11.45 -12.20 -5.92
N ARG A 78 -11.54 -12.89 -7.06
CA ARG A 78 -12.83 -13.15 -7.73
C ARG A 78 -13.71 -14.08 -6.90
N THR A 79 -13.18 -15.19 -6.41
CA THR A 79 -13.90 -16.13 -5.57
C THR A 79 -14.37 -15.49 -4.27
N ALA A 80 -13.53 -14.73 -3.60
CA ALA A 80 -13.90 -14.03 -2.38
C ALA A 80 -15.01 -13.01 -2.63
N ARG A 81 -14.98 -12.30 -3.78
CA ARG A 81 -16.07 -11.41 -4.18
C ARG A 81 -17.37 -12.17 -4.48
N GLU A 82 -17.30 -13.31 -5.15
CA GLU A 82 -18.47 -14.13 -5.48
C GLU A 82 -19.10 -14.77 -4.24
N ALA A 83 -18.27 -15.10 -3.25
CA ALA A 83 -18.68 -15.69 -1.97
C ALA A 83 -19.10 -14.65 -0.92
N ASP A 84 -19.00 -13.35 -1.23
CA ASP A 84 -19.22 -12.25 -0.27
C ASP A 84 -18.38 -12.42 1.01
N ALA A 85 -17.09 -12.73 0.82
CA ALA A 85 -16.18 -13.02 1.92
C ALA A 85 -16.11 -11.86 2.92
N THR A 86 -16.33 -12.20 4.19
CA THR A 86 -16.40 -11.25 5.31
C THR A 86 -15.01 -10.75 5.71
N ASP A 87 -14.97 -9.58 6.35
CA ASP A 87 -13.73 -9.03 6.93
C ASP A 87 -13.06 -10.02 7.90
N GLN A 88 -13.85 -10.84 8.61
CA GLN A 88 -13.34 -11.87 9.51
C GLN A 88 -12.59 -12.98 8.75
N GLU A 89 -13.13 -13.46 7.62
CA GLU A 89 -12.45 -14.47 6.81
C GLU A 89 -11.14 -13.94 6.20
N TRP A 90 -11.13 -12.66 5.84
CA TRP A 90 -9.90 -11.97 5.39
C TRP A 90 -8.89 -11.81 6.52
N GLN A 91 -9.34 -11.46 7.73
CA GLN A 91 -8.47 -11.36 8.89
C GLN A 91 -7.86 -12.72 9.24
N ASP A 92 -8.65 -13.80 9.23
CA ASP A 92 -8.17 -15.16 9.47
C ASP A 92 -7.13 -15.59 8.42
N PHE A 93 -7.34 -15.21 7.15
CA PHE A 93 -6.37 -15.43 6.08
C PHE A 93 -5.06 -14.69 6.32
N ILE A 94 -5.12 -13.41 6.69
CA ILE A 94 -3.95 -12.58 7.01
C ILE A 94 -3.20 -13.16 8.22
N ASP A 95 -3.91 -13.52 9.28
CA ASP A 95 -3.34 -14.07 10.51
C ASP A 95 -2.66 -15.42 10.27
N ARG A 96 -3.19 -16.24 9.36
CA ARG A 96 -2.57 -17.49 8.93
C ARG A 96 -1.23 -17.22 8.22
N ILE A 97 -1.16 -16.24 7.33
CA ILE A 97 0.09 -15.87 6.63
C ILE A 97 1.10 -15.29 7.62
N ASN A 98 0.66 -14.39 8.51
CA ASN A 98 1.51 -13.77 9.53
C ASN A 98 2.10 -14.80 10.50
N ARG A 99 1.31 -15.79 10.93
CA ARG A 99 1.81 -16.90 11.77
C ARG A 99 2.90 -17.69 11.06
N ARG A 100 2.70 -18.05 9.79
CA ARG A 100 3.72 -18.76 8.99
C ARG A 100 5.00 -17.94 8.83
N MET A 101 4.86 -16.62 8.63
CA MET A 101 6.02 -15.73 8.49
C MET A 101 6.85 -15.68 9.78
N ARG A 102 6.21 -15.73 10.95
CA ARG A 102 6.90 -15.81 12.25
C ARG A 102 7.53 -17.17 12.49
N SER A 103 6.81 -18.27 12.23
CA SER A 103 7.31 -19.64 12.45
C SER A 103 8.48 -20.00 11.52
N SER A 104 8.49 -19.48 10.29
CA SER A 104 9.57 -19.74 9.33
C SER A 104 10.88 -19.00 9.69
N GLY A 105 10.85 -18.05 10.64
CA GLY A 105 12.04 -17.38 11.16
C GLY A 105 12.70 -18.09 12.35
N GLU A 106 11.96 -18.95 13.05
CA GLU A 106 12.47 -19.70 14.23
C GLU A 106 13.23 -20.98 13.83
N ASP A 107 12.90 -21.56 12.68
CA ASP A 107 13.60 -22.76 12.17
C ASP A 107 15.01 -22.47 11.63
N SER A 108 15.33 -21.20 11.31
CA SER A 108 16.66 -20.79 10.84
C SER A 108 17.70 -20.55 11.94
N ASP A 109 17.27 -20.29 13.19
CA ASP A 109 18.18 -19.97 14.31
C ASP A 109 18.61 -21.19 15.14
N THR A 110 18.05 -22.38 14.90
CA THR A 110 18.40 -23.61 15.65
C THR A 110 19.43 -24.49 14.91
N LYS A 111 20.07 -23.99 13.84
CA LYS A 111 21.08 -24.72 13.05
C LYS A 111 22.41 -23.97 12.84
N ALA A 112 22.79 -23.12 13.79
CA ALA A 112 24.14 -22.53 13.85
C ALA A 112 24.93 -23.11 15.03
#